data_AF-A0A5D3K4Q7-F1
#
_entry.id   AF-A0A5D3K4Q7-F1
#
_cell.length_a   1.000
_cell.length_b   1.000
_cell.length_c   1.000
_cell.angle_alpha   90.00
_cell.angle_beta   90.00
_cell.angle_gamma   90.00
#
_symmetry.space_group_name_H-M   'P 1'
#
loop_
_entity.id
_entity.type
_entity.pdbx_description
1 polymer ?
#
loop_
_entity_poly.entity_id
_entity_poly.type
_entity_poly.pdbx_seq_one_letter_code
_entity_poly.pdbx_strand_id
1 'polypeptide(L)'
;MTHVLTTHVLKLLSSPRGAASLSARLATALVLMLVAATSPARSDDIITTHRLSAALAAEAATEAVASCAKQGFRVSAAIVDVDGLTQAMLRGDGAHAASFDLASDKAYTVVTIGATHNDDSISAMVKRMGANPTAFWGLANAGGLGKLPRVSLIVGGLRIKIGNEVVGGIGVSGGPGIDDDEACAKAGIDKISAHLK
;
A
#
# COMPACT_ATOMS: atom_id res chain seq x y z
N MET A 1 5.99 -0.37 -33.51
CA MET A 1 5.02 -0.15 -34.61
C MET A 1 5.06 1.28 -35.18
N THR A 2 5.76 2.22 -34.56
CA THR A 2 5.94 3.61 -35.05
C THR A 2 6.93 3.75 -36.21
N HIS A 3 7.94 2.89 -36.31
CA HIS A 3 8.95 2.95 -37.39
C HIS A 3 8.48 2.48 -38.78
N VAL A 4 7.39 1.70 -38.86
CA VAL A 4 6.89 1.15 -40.12
C VAL A 4 6.00 2.15 -40.87
N LEU A 5 5.31 3.04 -40.14
CA LEU A 5 4.47 4.08 -40.74
C LEU A 5 5.30 5.18 -41.43
N THR A 6 6.44 5.56 -40.85
CA THR A 6 7.29 6.64 -41.40
C THR A 6 7.88 6.28 -42.77
N THR A 7 8.16 5.00 -43.00
CA THR A 7 8.75 4.50 -44.25
C THR A 7 7.73 4.40 -45.39
N HIS A 8 6.44 4.20 -45.11
CA HIS A 8 5.41 4.18 -46.16
C HIS A 8 5.09 5.59 -46.67
N VAL A 9 5.02 6.58 -45.77
CA VAL A 9 4.76 7.98 -46.16
C VAL A 9 5.83 8.51 -47.11
N LEU A 10 7.11 8.22 -46.85
CA LEU A 10 8.21 8.71 -47.69
C LEU A 10 8.23 8.10 -49.10
N LYS A 11 7.63 6.92 -49.28
CA LYS A 11 7.51 6.23 -50.58
C LYS A 11 6.40 6.80 -51.48
N LEU A 12 5.35 7.38 -50.89
CA LEU A 12 4.27 8.02 -51.65
C LEU A 12 4.65 9.41 -52.18
N LEU A 13 5.61 10.08 -51.53
CA LEU A 13 6.11 11.41 -51.92
C LEU A 13 7.15 11.38 -53.05
N SER A 14 7.77 10.23 -53.35
CA SER A 14 8.91 10.13 -54.28
C SER A 14 8.59 9.56 -55.67
N SER A 15 7.34 9.21 -55.98
CA SER A 15 7.00 8.67 -57.31
C SER A 15 6.83 9.79 -58.36
N PRO A 16 7.59 9.81 -59.47
CA PRO A 16 7.42 10.81 -60.51
C PRO A 16 6.49 10.25 -61.60
N ARG A 17 5.24 10.74 -61.68
CA ARG A 17 4.39 10.72 -62.91
C ARG A 17 3.03 11.39 -62.64
N GLY A 18 2.71 12.42 -63.43
CA GLY A 18 1.34 12.83 -63.73
C GLY A 18 0.79 14.02 -62.94
N ALA A 19 0.79 15.21 -63.56
CA ALA A 19 0.26 16.47 -63.03
C ALA A 19 -1.27 16.47 -62.76
N ALA A 20 -2.01 15.42 -63.15
CA ALA A 20 -3.46 15.29 -62.91
C ALA A 20 -3.83 14.72 -61.53
N SER A 21 -2.85 14.40 -60.67
CA SER A 21 -3.08 13.69 -59.40
C SER A 21 -2.94 14.57 -58.13
N LEU A 22 -2.65 15.86 -58.29
CA LEU A 22 -2.24 16.72 -57.18
C LEU A 22 -3.41 17.11 -56.25
N SER A 23 -4.59 17.39 -56.81
CA SER A 23 -5.80 17.80 -56.06
C SER A 23 -6.41 16.65 -55.25
N ALA A 24 -6.43 15.43 -55.81
CA ALA A 24 -6.90 14.24 -55.10
C ALA A 24 -5.96 13.82 -53.96
N ARG A 25 -4.64 13.98 -54.15
CA ARG A 25 -3.61 13.67 -53.14
C ARG A 25 -3.59 14.68 -51.99
N LEU A 26 -3.90 15.95 -52.24
CA LEU A 26 -4.02 16.97 -51.19
C LEU A 26 -5.22 16.71 -50.26
N ALA A 27 -6.36 16.30 -50.82
CA ALA A 27 -7.58 16.02 -50.04
C ALA A 27 -7.41 14.82 -49.10
N THR A 28 -6.75 13.74 -49.56
CA THR A 28 -6.49 12.57 -48.70
C THR A 28 -5.43 12.85 -47.63
N ALA A 29 -4.42 13.67 -47.94
CA ALA A 29 -3.40 14.08 -46.97
C ALA A 29 -3.98 14.95 -45.84
N LEU A 30 -4.96 15.81 -46.15
CA LEU A 30 -5.59 16.70 -45.16
C LEU A 30 -6.51 15.94 -44.20
N VAL A 31 -7.24 14.92 -44.67
CA VAL A 31 -8.09 14.07 -43.83
C VAL A 31 -7.25 13.17 -42.92
N LEU A 32 -6.09 12.68 -43.37
CA LEU A 32 -5.19 11.89 -42.53
C LEU A 32 -4.50 12.71 -41.43
N MET A 33 -4.23 14.00 -41.66
CA MET A 33 -3.69 14.90 -40.63
C MET A 33 -4.72 15.23 -39.54
N LEU A 34 -6.01 15.30 -39.88
CA LEU A 34 -7.06 15.62 -38.90
C LEU A 34 -7.32 14.50 -37.88
N VAL A 35 -7.00 13.25 -38.24
CA VAL A 35 -7.13 12.07 -37.37
C VAL A 35 -5.88 11.87 -36.48
N ALA A 36 -4.76 12.50 -36.81
CA ALA A 36 -3.50 12.36 -36.07
C ALA A 36 -3.37 13.33 -34.86
N ALA A 37 -4.34 14.23 -34.64
CA ALA A 37 -4.25 15.29 -33.64
C ALA A 37 -4.94 15.00 -32.30
N THR A 38 -5.61 13.86 -32.14
CA THR A 38 -6.24 13.49 -30.85
C THR A 38 -5.34 12.56 -30.05
N SER A 39 -4.15 13.03 -29.68
CA SER A 39 -3.43 12.41 -28.57
C SER A 39 -4.17 12.78 -27.29
N PRO A 40 -4.68 11.83 -26.49
CA PRO A 40 -5.21 12.17 -25.18
C PRO A 40 -4.08 12.81 -24.38
N ALA A 41 -4.30 14.03 -23.90
CA ALA A 41 -3.38 14.67 -22.97
C ALA A 41 -3.31 13.77 -21.73
N ARG A 42 -2.19 13.05 -21.57
CA ARG A 42 -1.91 12.30 -20.37
C ARG A 42 -1.62 13.33 -19.28
N SER A 43 -2.51 13.43 -18.30
CA SER A 43 -2.26 14.21 -17.09
C SER A 43 -1.25 13.43 -16.25
N ASP A 44 0.03 13.74 -16.42
CA ASP A 44 1.14 13.17 -15.64
C ASP A 44 1.22 13.77 -14.21
N ASP A 45 0.27 14.63 -13.83
CA ASP A 45 0.21 15.28 -12.51
C ASP A 45 -0.66 14.52 -11.48
N ILE A 46 -1.34 13.43 -11.87
CA ILE A 46 -2.21 12.65 -10.98
C ILE A 46 -1.51 11.36 -10.53
N ILE A 47 -1.27 11.25 -9.23
CA ILE A 47 -0.72 10.03 -8.62
C ILE A 47 -1.84 9.01 -8.41
N THR A 48 -1.69 7.84 -9.01
CA THR A 48 -2.54 6.66 -8.74
C THR A 48 -1.83 5.77 -7.71
N THR A 49 -2.55 5.33 -6.68
CA THR A 49 -2.03 4.45 -5.62
C THR A 49 -2.98 3.28 -5.38
N HIS A 50 -2.46 2.14 -4.93
CA HIS A 50 -3.29 1.03 -4.49
C HIS A 50 -3.77 1.25 -3.06
N ARG A 51 -5.01 0.86 -2.78
CA ARG A 51 -5.64 0.95 -1.46
C ARG A 51 -6.43 -0.31 -1.17
N LEU A 52 -6.51 -0.71 0.09
CA LEU A 52 -7.46 -1.73 0.51
C LEU A 52 -8.88 -1.22 0.35
N SER A 53 -9.78 -2.08 -0.13
CA SER A 53 -11.21 -1.81 -0.01
C SER A 53 -11.63 -1.93 1.46
N ALA A 54 -12.69 -1.22 1.85
CA ALA A 54 -13.24 -1.34 3.20
C ALA A 54 -13.64 -2.78 3.55
N ALA A 55 -14.09 -3.55 2.55
CA ALA A 55 -14.43 -4.96 2.72
C ALA A 55 -13.22 -5.82 3.09
N LEU A 56 -12.09 -5.67 2.39
CA LEU A 56 -10.86 -6.41 2.69
C LEU A 56 -10.27 -6.00 4.05
N ALA A 57 -10.34 -4.71 4.39
CA ALA A 57 -9.91 -4.23 5.70
C ALA A 57 -10.74 -4.87 6.83
N ALA A 58 -12.07 -4.88 6.69
CA ALA A 58 -12.96 -5.52 7.66
C ALA A 58 -12.72 -7.04 7.77
N GLU A 59 -12.50 -7.71 6.64
CA GLU A 59 -12.22 -9.15 6.59
C GLU A 59 -10.90 -9.49 7.31
N ALA A 60 -9.83 -8.74 7.05
CA ALA A 60 -8.54 -8.95 7.71
C ALA A 60 -8.61 -8.73 9.23
N ALA A 61 -9.26 -7.64 9.69
CA ALA A 61 -9.45 -7.40 11.12
C ALA A 61 -10.29 -8.49 11.79
N THR A 62 -11.34 -8.96 11.11
CA THR A 62 -12.23 -10.02 11.61
C THR A 62 -11.48 -11.34 11.75
N GLU A 63 -10.71 -11.75 10.74
CA GLU A 63 -9.94 -12.99 10.82
C GLU A 63 -8.86 -12.90 11.90
N ALA A 64 -8.20 -11.75 12.07
CA ALA A 64 -7.19 -11.58 13.12
C ALA A 64 -7.79 -11.81 14.52
N VAL A 65 -8.94 -11.20 14.82
CA VAL A 65 -9.66 -11.42 16.10
C VAL A 65 -10.11 -12.87 16.22
N ALA A 66 -10.70 -13.46 15.16
CA ALA A 66 -11.17 -14.83 15.18
C ALA A 66 -10.03 -15.85 15.37
N SER A 67 -8.87 -15.62 14.77
CA SER A 67 -7.67 -16.45 14.91
C SER A 67 -7.14 -16.43 16.35
N CYS A 68 -7.10 -15.26 16.98
CA CYS A 68 -6.75 -15.12 18.38
C CYS A 68 -7.79 -15.76 19.32
N ALA A 69 -9.07 -15.62 19.00
CA ALA A 69 -10.14 -16.23 19.79
C ALA A 69 -10.06 -17.77 19.81
N LYS A 70 -9.65 -18.42 18.70
CA LYS A 70 -9.41 -19.87 18.64
C LYS A 70 -8.31 -20.33 19.61
N GLN A 71 -7.41 -19.43 20.00
CA GLN A 71 -6.33 -19.66 20.96
C GLN A 71 -6.73 -19.29 22.40
N GLY A 72 -7.96 -18.81 22.60
CA GLY A 72 -8.45 -18.32 23.90
C GLY A 72 -8.03 -16.89 24.22
N PHE A 73 -7.43 -16.16 23.27
CA PHE A 73 -6.97 -14.79 23.47
C PHE A 73 -8.11 -13.79 23.27
N ARG A 74 -8.04 -12.66 24.00
CA ARG A 74 -9.06 -11.60 23.97
C ARG A 74 -8.42 -10.32 23.45
N VAL A 75 -8.48 -10.16 22.13
CA VAL A 75 -7.73 -9.11 21.41
C VAL A 75 -8.63 -8.10 20.72
N SER A 76 -8.06 -6.94 20.40
CA SER A 76 -8.60 -6.02 19.40
C SER A 76 -7.70 -6.03 18.17
N ALA A 77 -8.27 -5.77 16.99
CA ALA A 77 -7.53 -5.64 15.74
C ALA A 77 -7.93 -4.36 15.00
N ALA A 78 -6.95 -3.70 14.39
CA ALA A 78 -7.13 -2.47 13.62
C ALA A 78 -6.46 -2.59 12.25
N ILE A 79 -7.09 -2.01 11.23
CA ILE A 79 -6.47 -1.73 9.94
C ILE A 79 -6.34 -0.23 9.79
N VAL A 80 -5.13 0.23 9.44
CA VAL A 80 -4.82 1.62 9.13
C VAL A 80 -4.41 1.69 7.66
N ASP A 81 -4.96 2.66 6.93
CA ASP A 81 -4.56 2.91 5.55
C ASP A 81 -3.21 3.63 5.48
N VAL A 82 -2.71 3.87 4.26
CA VAL A 82 -1.41 4.53 4.05
C VAL A 82 -1.39 6.00 4.46
N ASP A 83 -2.55 6.64 4.66
CA ASP A 83 -2.66 8.01 5.16
C ASP A 83 -2.65 8.06 6.69
N GLY A 84 -2.55 6.91 7.37
CA GLY A 84 -2.53 6.82 8.82
C GLY A 84 -3.92 6.86 9.47
N LEU A 85 -4.97 6.70 8.67
CA LEU A 85 -6.36 6.69 9.13
C LEU A 85 -6.83 5.25 9.38
N THR A 86 -7.52 5.06 10.49
CA THR A 86 -8.10 3.75 10.83
C THR A 86 -9.27 3.46 9.91
N GLN A 87 -9.13 2.43 9.08
CA GLN A 87 -10.12 2.00 8.09
C GLN A 87 -11.05 0.91 8.63
N ALA A 88 -10.54 0.03 9.50
CA ALA A 88 -11.34 -0.97 10.19
C ALA A 88 -10.82 -1.14 11.62
N MET A 89 -11.74 -1.43 12.54
CA MET A 89 -11.42 -1.68 13.94
C MET A 89 -12.44 -2.66 14.51
N LEU A 90 -11.95 -3.69 15.17
CA LEU A 90 -12.77 -4.71 15.82
C LEU A 90 -12.23 -5.00 17.21
N ARG A 91 -13.08 -4.79 18.22
CA ARG A 91 -12.82 -5.23 19.59
C ARG A 91 -13.41 -6.62 19.77
N GLY A 92 -12.57 -7.62 20.03
CA GLY A 92 -13.02 -8.96 20.35
C GLY A 92 -13.70 -9.06 21.72
N ASP A 93 -14.46 -10.13 21.91
CA ASP A 93 -15.20 -10.36 23.15
C ASP A 93 -14.27 -10.45 24.37
N GLY A 94 -14.57 -9.65 25.38
CA GLY A 94 -13.78 -9.57 26.61
C GLY A 94 -12.38 -8.98 26.44
N ALA A 95 -12.03 -8.41 25.28
CA ALA A 95 -10.77 -7.71 25.09
C ALA A 95 -10.67 -6.49 26.01
N HIS A 96 -9.48 -6.27 26.59
CA HIS A 96 -9.23 -5.15 27.48
C HIS A 96 -9.33 -3.81 26.73
N ALA A 97 -9.82 -2.75 27.38
CA ALA A 97 -10.06 -1.47 26.72
C ALA A 97 -8.79 -0.88 26.07
N ALA A 98 -7.65 -0.94 26.77
CA ALA A 98 -6.38 -0.43 26.23
C ALA A 98 -5.90 -1.17 24.97
N SER A 99 -6.39 -2.40 24.72
CA SER A 99 -5.98 -3.13 23.51
C SER A 99 -6.57 -2.54 22.24
N PHE A 100 -7.69 -1.81 22.34
CA PHE A 100 -8.31 -1.11 21.21
C PHE A 100 -7.39 -0.02 20.65
N ASP A 101 -6.94 0.89 21.51
CA ASP A 101 -6.05 1.98 21.11
C ASP A 101 -4.67 1.44 20.72
N LEU A 102 -4.13 0.48 21.48
CA LEU A 102 -2.84 -0.14 21.17
C LEU A 102 -2.85 -0.86 19.81
N ALA A 103 -3.93 -1.56 19.44
CA ALA A 103 -4.04 -2.16 18.12
C ALA A 103 -3.99 -1.10 17.01
N SER A 104 -4.69 0.03 17.19
CA SER A 104 -4.64 1.14 16.24
C SER A 104 -3.24 1.75 16.13
N ASP A 105 -2.58 1.96 17.26
CA ASP A 105 -1.26 2.59 17.33
C ASP A 105 -0.16 1.69 16.75
N LYS A 106 -0.26 0.38 16.95
CA LYS A 106 0.63 -0.60 16.29
C LYS A 106 0.48 -0.57 14.77
N ALA A 107 -0.76 -0.58 14.27
CA ALA A 107 -1.04 -0.47 12.82
C ALA A 107 -0.52 0.84 12.24
N TYR A 108 -0.76 1.96 12.93
CA TYR A 108 -0.26 3.27 12.57
C TYR A 108 1.28 3.32 12.54
N THR A 109 1.93 2.69 13.52
CA THR A 109 3.40 2.68 13.64
C THR A 109 4.05 1.99 12.46
N VAL A 110 3.55 0.83 12.03
CA VAL A 110 4.14 0.13 10.86
C VAL A 110 3.91 0.89 9.55
N VAL A 111 2.77 1.57 9.40
CA VAL A 111 2.53 2.41 8.22
C VAL A 111 3.49 3.59 8.21
N THR A 112 3.55 4.37 9.29
CA THR A 112 4.23 5.68 9.32
C THR A 112 5.72 5.60 9.64
N ILE A 113 6.10 4.81 10.65
CA ILE A 113 7.49 4.71 11.12
C ILE A 113 8.25 3.60 10.39
N GLY A 114 7.58 2.50 10.06
CA GLY A 114 8.19 1.43 9.28
C GLY A 114 8.71 1.90 7.91
N ALA A 115 8.19 3.02 7.39
CA ALA A 115 8.50 3.50 6.04
C ALA A 115 9.92 4.02 5.94
N THR A 116 10.45 4.58 7.03
CA THR A 116 11.79 5.16 7.08
C THR A 116 12.89 4.11 6.89
N HIS A 117 12.62 2.85 7.27
CA HIS A 117 13.62 1.79 7.28
C HIS A 117 13.22 0.53 6.51
N ASN A 118 12.08 0.57 5.81
CA ASN A 118 11.51 -0.58 5.13
C ASN A 118 11.30 -1.80 6.06
N ASP A 119 10.93 -1.53 7.33
CA ASP A 119 10.57 -2.55 8.30
C ASP A 119 9.13 -3.00 8.02
N ASP A 120 8.91 -4.29 7.77
CA ASP A 120 7.57 -4.84 7.47
C ASP A 120 6.76 -5.21 8.72
N SER A 121 7.38 -5.16 9.91
CA SER A 121 6.75 -5.45 11.21
C SER A 121 7.35 -4.62 12.34
N ILE A 122 6.62 -4.50 13.46
CA ILE A 122 7.20 -3.93 14.69
C ILE A 122 8.30 -4.85 15.23
N SER A 123 8.18 -6.17 15.11
CA SER A 123 9.23 -7.12 15.51
C SER A 123 10.54 -6.87 14.76
N ALA A 124 10.49 -6.61 13.45
CA ALA A 124 11.65 -6.24 12.63
C ALA A 124 12.24 -4.90 13.06
N MET A 125 11.38 -3.91 13.32
CA MET A 125 11.79 -2.60 13.82
C MET A 125 12.53 -2.71 15.16
N VAL A 126 11.96 -3.43 16.13
CA VAL A 126 12.56 -3.64 17.46
C VAL A 126 13.90 -4.37 17.35
N LYS A 127 13.98 -5.41 16.51
CA LYS A 127 15.23 -6.13 16.26
C LYS A 127 16.32 -5.22 15.68
N ARG A 128 15.98 -4.40 14.69
CA ARG A 128 16.90 -3.42 14.09
C ARG A 128 17.36 -2.39 15.11
N MET A 129 16.45 -1.85 15.92
CA MET A 129 16.78 -0.86 16.95
C MET A 129 17.68 -1.46 18.02
N GLY A 130 17.42 -2.69 18.47
CA GLY A 130 18.25 -3.39 19.45
C GLY A 130 19.69 -3.64 18.99
N ALA A 131 19.94 -3.68 17.68
CA ALA A 131 21.30 -3.80 17.14
C ALA A 131 22.13 -2.50 17.27
N ASN A 132 21.50 -1.36 17.58
CA ASN A 132 22.16 -0.08 17.80
C ASN A 132 21.69 0.54 19.14
N PRO A 133 22.45 0.35 20.24
CA PRO A 133 22.08 0.83 21.57
C PRO A 133 21.76 2.32 21.63
N THR A 134 22.44 3.14 20.82
CA THR A 134 22.22 4.59 20.75
C THR A 134 20.91 4.94 20.06
N ALA A 135 20.53 4.20 19.01
CA ALA A 135 19.23 4.35 18.34
C ALA A 135 18.09 3.88 19.25
N PHE A 136 18.24 2.75 19.93
CA PHE A 136 17.26 2.27 20.90
C PHE A 136 17.05 3.28 22.04
N TRP A 137 18.14 3.79 22.63
CA TRP A 137 18.06 4.80 23.70
C TRP A 137 17.44 6.11 23.18
N GLY A 138 17.83 6.60 22.02
CA GLY A 138 17.25 7.81 21.42
C GLY A 138 15.75 7.71 21.16
N LEU A 139 15.23 6.50 20.94
CA LEU A 139 13.82 6.23 20.62
C LEU A 139 12.97 5.89 21.85
N ALA A 140 13.54 5.16 22.81
CA ALA A 140 12.88 4.73 24.06
C ALA A 140 12.82 5.83 25.14
N ASN A 141 13.62 6.89 25.01
CA ASN A 141 13.61 7.99 25.97
C ASN A 141 12.65 9.11 25.58
N ALA A 142 12.45 10.01 26.55
CA ALA A 142 11.59 11.19 26.51
C ALA A 142 11.91 12.23 25.41
N GLY A 143 12.69 11.92 24.38
CA GLY A 143 12.90 12.74 23.19
C GLY A 143 12.68 11.99 21.87
N GLY A 144 12.35 10.70 21.91
CA GLY A 144 12.30 9.81 20.75
C GLY A 144 10.90 9.43 20.28
N LEU A 145 10.82 8.39 19.44
CA LEU A 145 9.56 7.80 18.95
C LEU A 145 8.56 7.47 20.06
N GLY A 146 9.03 7.11 21.27
CA GLY A 146 8.16 6.83 22.42
C GLY A 146 7.35 8.03 22.94
N LYS A 147 7.64 9.26 22.49
CA LYS A 147 6.83 10.45 22.77
C LYS A 147 5.88 10.84 21.64
N LEU A 148 6.04 10.25 20.46
CA LEU A 148 5.15 10.58 19.35
C LEU A 148 3.76 10.03 19.67
N PRO A 149 2.70 10.83 19.49
CA PRO A 149 1.36 10.34 19.65
C PRO A 149 1.13 9.17 18.68
N ARG A 150 0.41 8.16 19.15
CA ARG A 150 0.04 6.97 18.38
C ARG A 150 1.16 6.03 17.97
N VAL A 151 2.40 6.28 18.40
CA VAL A 151 3.53 5.37 18.11
C VAL A 151 3.66 4.35 19.23
N SER A 152 3.63 3.06 18.85
CA SER A 152 3.80 1.93 19.75
C SER A 152 4.83 0.97 19.19
N LEU A 153 5.87 0.68 19.99
CA LEU A 153 6.92 -0.29 19.66
C LEU A 153 6.64 -1.67 20.24
N ILE A 154 5.41 -1.92 20.69
CA ILE A 154 4.98 -3.24 21.16
C ILE A 154 4.67 -4.12 19.93
N VAL A 155 5.28 -5.31 19.88
CA VAL A 155 5.12 -6.30 18.79
C VAL A 155 3.64 -6.63 18.55
N GLY A 156 3.25 -6.87 17.29
CA GLY A 156 1.85 -7.09 16.90
C GLY A 156 1.33 -6.20 15.77
N GLY A 157 2.19 -5.39 15.15
CA GLY A 157 1.88 -4.61 13.95
C GLY A 157 2.62 -5.15 12.73
N LEU A 158 1.92 -5.28 11.60
CA LEU A 158 2.45 -5.76 10.31
C LEU A 158 1.98 -4.87 9.16
N ARG A 159 2.85 -4.67 8.16
CA ARG A 159 2.48 -4.01 6.90
C ARG A 159 1.67 -4.93 6.00
N ILE A 160 0.72 -4.33 5.29
CA ILE A 160 -0.03 -4.97 4.21
C ILE A 160 0.53 -4.42 2.90
N LYS A 161 0.96 -5.31 1.99
CA LYS A 161 1.70 -4.92 0.78
C LYS A 161 1.17 -5.62 -0.46
N ILE A 162 1.27 -4.93 -1.60
CA ILE A 162 1.17 -5.49 -2.95
C ILE A 162 2.57 -5.37 -3.57
N GLY A 163 3.28 -6.49 -3.70
CA GLY A 163 4.71 -6.47 -4.01
C GLY A 163 5.49 -5.64 -2.97
N ASN A 164 6.08 -4.53 -3.42
CA ASN A 164 6.82 -3.60 -2.55
C ASN A 164 5.98 -2.39 -2.11
N GLU A 165 4.79 -2.18 -2.67
CA GLU A 165 3.91 -1.07 -2.31
C GLU A 165 3.17 -1.38 -1.01
N VAL A 166 3.29 -0.50 -0.02
CA VAL A 166 2.49 -0.58 1.21
C VAL A 166 1.10 -0.06 0.90
N VAL A 167 0.07 -0.85 1.20
CA VAL A 167 -1.35 -0.50 0.98
C VAL A 167 -2.13 -0.36 2.29
N GLY A 168 -1.47 -0.56 3.42
CA GLY A 168 -1.99 -0.36 4.76
C GLY A 168 -1.13 -1.07 5.82
N GLY A 169 -1.64 -1.11 7.04
CA GLY A 169 -1.07 -1.86 8.15
C GLY A 169 -2.17 -2.48 9.01
N ILE A 170 -1.86 -3.64 9.58
CA ILE A 170 -2.69 -4.30 10.58
C ILE A 170 -1.98 -4.25 11.93
N GLY A 171 -2.74 -4.04 12.99
CA GLY A 171 -2.25 -4.11 14.36
C GLY A 171 -3.20 -4.94 15.21
N VAL A 172 -2.66 -5.81 16.06
CA VAL A 172 -3.41 -6.63 17.01
C VAL A 172 -2.87 -6.39 18.41
N SER A 173 -3.75 -6.35 19.41
CA SER A 173 -3.34 -6.23 20.81
C SER A 173 -4.24 -7.00 21.75
N GLY A 174 -3.64 -7.68 22.74
CA GLY A 174 -4.32 -8.31 23.87
C GLY A 174 -3.92 -9.77 24.10
N GLY A 175 -3.03 -10.33 23.27
CA GLY A 175 -2.43 -11.64 23.49
C GLY A 175 -1.57 -11.69 24.77
N PRO A 176 -1.42 -12.87 25.39
CA PRO A 176 -0.63 -13.02 26.61
C PRO A 176 0.89 -12.97 26.37
N GLY A 177 1.36 -13.39 25.20
CA GLY A 177 2.75 -13.39 24.78
C GLY A 177 3.13 -12.23 23.86
N ILE A 178 4.44 -12.01 23.71
CA ILE A 178 5.00 -10.91 22.91
C ILE A 178 4.69 -11.09 21.42
N ASP A 179 4.66 -12.33 20.93
CA ASP A 179 4.50 -12.64 19.49
C ASP A 179 3.08 -13.07 19.10
N ASP A 180 2.20 -13.30 20.09
CA ASP A 180 0.84 -13.82 19.86
C ASP A 180 -0.01 -12.86 19.01
N ASP A 181 0.09 -11.57 19.31
CA ASP A 181 -0.58 -10.51 18.54
C ASP A 181 -0.13 -10.53 17.07
N GLU A 182 1.17 -10.68 16.82
CA GLU A 182 1.73 -10.66 15.46
C GLU A 182 1.32 -11.89 14.66
N ALA A 183 1.22 -13.06 15.30
CA ALA A 183 0.69 -14.27 14.67
C ALA A 183 -0.77 -14.09 14.22
N CYS A 184 -1.61 -13.46 15.05
CA CYS A 184 -3.00 -13.16 14.69
C CYS A 184 -3.10 -12.09 13.60
N ALA A 185 -2.26 -11.05 13.66
CA ALA A 185 -2.17 -10.05 12.60
C ALA A 185 -1.81 -10.71 11.26
N LYS A 186 -0.84 -11.64 11.28
CA LYS A 186 -0.44 -12.39 10.09
C LYS A 186 -1.59 -13.21 9.52
N ALA A 187 -2.36 -13.90 10.37
CA ALA A 187 -3.54 -14.65 9.94
C ALA A 187 -4.57 -13.75 9.21
N GLY A 188 -4.76 -12.52 9.70
CA GLY A 188 -5.59 -11.51 9.03
C GLY A 188 -5.10 -11.12 7.64
N ILE A 189 -3.79 -10.94 7.45
CA ILE A 189 -3.20 -10.67 6.12
C ILE A 189 -3.32 -11.89 5.21
N ASP A 190 -2.98 -13.08 5.71
CA ASP A 190 -3.00 -14.32 4.96
C ASP A 190 -4.41 -14.61 4.39
N LYS A 191 -5.46 -14.26 5.14
CA LYS A 191 -6.86 -14.35 4.72
C LYS A 191 -7.16 -13.61 3.43
N ILE A 192 -6.61 -12.41 3.28
CA ILE A 192 -6.86 -11.54 2.12
C ILE A 192 -5.74 -11.62 1.06
N SER A 193 -4.73 -12.48 1.26
CA SER A 193 -3.53 -12.55 0.42
C SER A 193 -3.80 -12.82 -1.07
N ALA A 194 -4.90 -13.50 -1.40
CA ALA A 194 -5.30 -13.72 -2.80
C ALA A 194 -5.58 -12.41 -3.56
N HIS A 195 -5.93 -11.34 -2.84
CA HIS A 195 -6.20 -10.00 -3.36
C HIS A 195 -4.98 -9.07 -3.34
N LEU A 196 -3.83 -9.53 -2.81
CA LEU A 196 -2.61 -8.75 -2.62
C LEU A 196 -1.52 -9.12 -3.65
N LYS A 197 -1.89 -9.23 -4.93
CA LYS A 197 -1.01 -9.69 -6.02
C LYS A 197 -0.82 -8.65 -7.10
#